data_AF-A0A0G0VRN0-F1
#
_entry.id   AF-A0A0G0VRN0-F1
#
_cell.length_a   1.000
_cell.length_b   1.000
_cell.length_c   1.000
_cell.angle_alpha   90.00
_cell.angle_beta   90.00
_cell.angle_gamma   90.00
#
_symmetry.space_group_name_H-M   'P 1'
#
loop_
_entity.id
_entity.type
_entity.pdbx_description
1 polymer ?
#
loop_
_entity_poly.entity_id
_entity_poly.type
_entity_poly.pdbx_seq_one_letter_code
_entity_poly.pdbx_strand_id
1 'polypeptide(L)'
;MKNIKIVLVFVFAFVAVFISIYNYLYLREIELRLLSVETSLDVNVPDTVPTDVATEETPVALETFTGTLKKEQIPAELDLGDYWYWLYFDEPYTLEETAAGFPMDIDKIQVNPPSRETEGMDVFDGKHVEIQGNITWGYAESSVIQAEEIVIK
;
A
#
# COMPACT_ATOMS: atom_id res chain seq x y z
N MET A 1 -19.10 11.19 -53.34
CA MET A 1 -18.11 11.57 -52.29
C MET A 1 -18.60 12.62 -51.28
N LYS A 2 -19.57 13.50 -51.59
CA LYS A 2 -20.01 14.59 -50.69
C LYS A 2 -20.72 14.10 -49.41
N ASN A 3 -21.48 13.01 -49.50
CA ASN A 3 -22.27 12.47 -48.37
C ASN A 3 -21.42 11.72 -47.33
N ILE A 4 -20.28 11.16 -47.72
CA ILE A 4 -19.38 10.42 -46.80
C ILE A 4 -18.74 11.35 -45.76
N LYS A 5 -18.36 12.57 -46.15
CA LYS A 5 -17.78 13.54 -45.23
C LYS A 5 -18.80 13.98 -44.17
N ILE A 6 -20.06 14.13 -44.56
CA ILE A 6 -21.16 14.50 -43.65
C ILE A 6 -21.41 13.35 -42.66
N VAL A 7 -21.50 12.11 -43.14
CA VAL A 7 -21.68 10.93 -42.28
C VAL A 7 -20.55 10.80 -41.26
N LEU A 8 -19.30 11.00 -41.66
CA LEU A 8 -18.15 10.97 -40.74
C LEU A 8 -18.24 12.01 -39.63
N VAL A 9 -18.63 13.25 -39.95
CA VAL A 9 -18.81 14.30 -38.93
C VAL A 9 -19.89 13.93 -37.93
N PHE A 10 -21.00 13.34 -38.39
CA PHE A 10 -22.05 12.86 -37.48
C PHE A 10 -21.56 11.72 -36.60
N VAL A 11 -20.83 10.73 -37.15
CA VAL A 11 -20.28 9.63 -36.35
C VAL A 11 -19.32 10.13 -35.29
N PHE A 12 -18.39 11.04 -35.63
CA PHE A 12 -17.47 11.62 -34.65
C PHE A 12 -18.19 12.42 -33.57
N ALA A 13 -19.22 13.19 -33.93
CA ALA A 13 -20.03 13.92 -32.95
C ALA A 13 -20.75 12.96 -31.99
N PHE A 14 -21.32 11.87 -32.51
CA PHE A 14 -21.98 10.85 -31.67
C PHE A 14 -21.00 10.12 -30.75
N VAL A 15 -19.80 9.80 -31.25
CA VAL A 15 -18.74 9.18 -30.42
C VAL A 15 -18.32 10.14 -29.30
N ALA A 16 -18.12 11.42 -29.60
CA ALA A 16 -17.75 12.42 -28.60
C ALA A 16 -18.84 12.62 -27.52
N VAL A 17 -20.12 12.60 -27.93
CA VAL A 17 -21.26 12.66 -27.00
C VAL A 17 -21.31 11.39 -26.15
N PHE A 18 -21.09 10.22 -26.75
CA PHE A 18 -21.09 8.95 -26.02
C PHE A 18 -19.98 8.89 -24.97
N ILE A 19 -18.75 9.31 -25.32
CA ILE A 19 -17.63 9.39 -24.39
C ILE A 19 -17.95 10.38 -23.25
N SER A 20 -18.51 11.54 -23.56
CA SER A 20 -18.91 12.53 -22.55
C SER A 20 -19.96 11.98 -21.59
N ILE A 21 -20.97 11.26 -22.09
CA ILE A 21 -22.01 10.63 -21.26
C ILE A 21 -21.40 9.53 -20.39
N TYR A 22 -20.53 8.68 -20.96
CA TYR A 22 -19.86 7.63 -20.21
C TYR A 22 -19.03 8.21 -19.06
N ASN A 23 -18.22 9.23 -19.33
CA ASN A 23 -17.43 9.92 -18.31
C ASN A 23 -18.31 10.57 -17.23
N TYR A 24 -19.44 11.18 -17.60
CA TYR A 24 -20.39 11.74 -16.65
C TYR A 24 -21.00 10.67 -15.73
N LEU A 25 -21.41 9.53 -16.30
CA LEU A 25 -21.97 8.42 -15.51
C LEU A 25 -20.93 7.81 -14.56
N TYR A 26 -19.69 7.63 -15.04
CA TYR A 26 -18.58 7.12 -14.25
C TYR A 26 -18.24 8.04 -13.06
N LEU A 27 -18.12 9.35 -13.31
CA LEU A 27 -17.86 10.33 -12.26
C LEU A 27 -19.01 10.39 -11.24
N ARG A 28 -20.26 10.30 -11.69
CA ARG A 28 -21.43 10.25 -10.81
C ARG A 28 -21.45 9.00 -9.93
N GLU A 29 -21.02 7.85 -10.45
CA GLU A 29 -20.90 6.63 -9.65
C GLU A 29 -19.83 6.76 -8.56
N ILE A 30 -18.69 7.36 -8.89
CA ILE A 30 -17.63 7.66 -7.91
C ILE A 30 -18.14 8.63 -6.84
N GLU A 31 -18.83 9.69 -7.24
CA GLU A 31 -19.41 10.67 -6.32
C GLU A 31 -20.42 10.01 -5.35
N LEU A 32 -21.29 9.13 -5.85
CA LEU A 32 -22.24 8.39 -5.01
C LEU A 32 -21.53 7.43 -4.03
N ARG A 33 -20.44 6.79 -4.46
CA ARG A 33 -19.63 5.93 -3.57
C ARG A 33 -18.94 6.75 -2.48
N LEU A 34 -18.37 7.91 -2.83
CA LEU A 34 -17.78 8.84 -1.87
C LEU A 34 -18.82 9.34 -0.86
N LEU A 35 -20.01 9.73 -1.33
CA LEU A 35 -21.10 10.20 -0.47
C LEU A 35 -21.63 9.08 0.44
N SER A 36 -21.64 7.83 -0.02
CA SER A 36 -21.98 6.68 0.82
C SER A 36 -20.94 6.41 1.91
N VAL A 37 -19.66 6.62 1.61
CA VAL A 37 -18.57 6.52 2.59
C VAL A 37 -18.66 7.68 3.60
N GLU A 38 -18.90 8.90 3.13
CA GLU A 38 -19.09 10.08 3.98
C GLU A 38 -20.33 9.95 4.89
N THR A 39 -21.45 9.49 4.36
CA THR A 39 -22.67 9.24 5.15
C THR A 39 -22.48 8.10 6.16
N SER A 40 -21.63 7.11 5.87
CA SER A 40 -21.28 6.06 6.85
C SER A 40 -20.38 6.55 7.98
N LEU A 41 -19.68 7.67 7.78
CA LEU A 41 -18.85 8.33 8.79
C LEU A 41 -19.66 9.29 9.68
N ASP A 42 -20.74 9.89 9.15
CA ASP A 42 -21.53 10.93 9.85
C ASP A 42 -22.60 10.39 10.82
N VAL A 43 -22.89 9.08 10.80
CA VAL A 43 -24.01 8.48 11.59
C VAL A 43 -23.64 8.11 13.05
N ASN A 44 -22.39 8.30 13.50
CA ASN A 44 -21.97 7.88 14.85
C ASN A 44 -21.31 8.98 15.71
N VAL A 45 -21.94 10.15 15.80
CA VAL A 45 -21.57 11.15 16.83
C VAL A 45 -22.77 11.50 17.71
N PRO A 46 -22.92 10.89 18.90
CA PRO A 46 -23.64 11.53 19.98
C PRO A 46 -22.76 12.65 20.55
N ASP A 47 -23.23 13.89 20.43
CA ASP A 47 -22.67 15.09 21.05
C ASP A 47 -22.28 14.86 22.53
N THR A 48 -20.98 14.77 22.84
CA THR A 48 -20.37 15.26 24.09
C THR A 48 -18.85 15.40 23.95
N VAL A 49 -18.36 16.63 24.08
CA VAL A 49 -16.95 17.08 24.15
C VAL A 49 -16.32 16.54 25.46
N PRO A 50 -15.05 16.04 25.54
CA PRO A 50 -13.85 16.85 25.27
C PRO A 50 -12.67 16.19 24.54
N THR A 51 -12.01 17.04 23.74
CA THR A 51 -10.54 17.16 23.56
C THR A 51 -9.68 15.98 24.01
N ASP A 52 -9.67 14.90 23.22
CA ASP A 52 -8.50 14.08 22.87
C ASP A 52 -9.03 12.94 22.00
N VAL A 53 -9.12 13.15 20.69
CA VAL A 53 -9.44 12.04 19.79
C VAL A 53 -8.11 11.47 19.33
N ALA A 54 -7.57 10.60 20.19
CA ALA A 54 -6.59 9.61 19.76
C ALA A 54 -7.14 8.96 18.49
N THR A 55 -6.33 8.95 17.43
CA THR A 55 -6.56 8.13 16.25
C THR A 55 -6.90 6.73 16.74
N GLU A 56 -8.15 6.29 16.57
CA GLU A 56 -8.48 4.88 16.73
C GLU A 56 -7.79 4.15 15.59
N GLU A 57 -6.53 3.80 15.82
CA GLU A 57 -5.79 2.80 15.08
C GLU A 57 -6.67 1.55 15.11
N THR A 58 -7.23 1.22 13.95
CA THR A 58 -7.75 -0.13 13.73
C THR A 58 -6.59 -1.05 14.13
N PRO A 59 -6.76 -2.00 15.08
CA PRO A 59 -5.65 -2.85 15.48
C PRO A 59 -5.28 -3.68 14.25
N VAL A 60 -4.26 -3.23 13.52
CA VAL A 60 -3.63 -4.01 12.48
C VAL A 60 -3.08 -5.20 13.22
N ALA A 61 -3.65 -6.39 12.96
CA ALA A 61 -3.20 -7.60 13.62
C ALA A 61 -1.71 -7.76 13.30
N LEU A 62 -0.87 -7.60 14.32
CA LEU A 62 0.57 -7.76 14.14
C LEU A 62 0.83 -9.23 13.82
N GLU A 63 1.45 -9.44 12.67
CA GLU A 63 1.95 -10.74 12.24
C GLU A 63 3.37 -10.93 12.78
N THR A 64 3.73 -12.19 12.97
CA THR A 64 5.07 -12.57 13.41
C THR A 64 5.83 -13.17 12.23
N PHE A 65 6.96 -12.55 11.90
CA PHE A 65 7.85 -12.96 10.83
C PHE A 65 9.16 -13.46 11.43
N THR A 66 9.66 -14.62 11.01
CA THR A 66 10.92 -15.17 11.50
C THR A 66 11.89 -15.38 10.34
N GLY A 67 13.15 -15.01 10.55
CA GLY A 67 14.17 -15.13 9.51
C GLY A 67 15.49 -14.50 9.88
N THR A 68 16.42 -14.45 8.94
CA THR A 68 17.71 -13.75 9.10
C THR A 68 17.61 -12.35 8.54
N LEU A 69 17.84 -11.33 9.36
CA LEU A 69 17.90 -9.95 8.90
C LEU A 69 19.27 -9.66 8.29
N LYS A 70 19.31 -8.99 7.14
CA LYS A 70 20.55 -8.53 6.50
C LYS A 70 20.45 -7.10 6.02
N LYS A 71 21.51 -6.34 6.23
CA LYS A 71 21.72 -5.01 5.64
C LYS A 71 22.39 -5.16 4.28
N GLU A 72 21.75 -4.64 3.23
CA GLU A 72 22.26 -4.70 1.85
C GLU A 72 22.37 -3.30 1.27
N GLN A 73 23.46 -3.02 0.55
CA GLN A 73 23.64 -1.74 -0.13
C GLN A 73 22.65 -1.59 -1.27
N ILE A 74 22.04 -0.42 -1.35
CA ILE A 74 21.20 -0.06 -2.50
C ILE A 74 22.14 0.27 -3.67
N PRO A 75 21.87 -0.22 -4.89
CA PRO A 75 22.59 0.22 -6.07
C PRO A 75 22.59 1.75 -6.18
N ALA A 76 23.78 2.35 -6.28
CA ALA A 76 23.94 3.82 -6.30
C ALA A 76 23.18 4.51 -7.45
N GLU A 77 22.81 3.76 -8.49
CA GLU A 77 22.02 4.23 -9.63
C GLU A 77 20.57 4.58 -9.25
N LEU A 78 20.05 4.06 -8.13
CA LEU A 78 18.64 4.24 -7.74
C LEU A 78 18.40 5.52 -6.92
N ASP A 79 19.42 6.11 -6.30
CA ASP A 79 19.31 7.30 -5.43
C ASP A 79 18.25 7.17 -4.33
N LEU A 80 18.08 5.95 -3.77
CA LEU A 80 17.09 5.62 -2.72
C LEU A 80 17.72 5.52 -1.32
N GLY A 81 18.92 6.06 -1.14
CA GLY A 81 19.70 5.98 0.11
C GLY A 81 20.83 4.96 0.06
N ASP A 82 21.38 4.64 1.23
CA ASP A 82 22.61 3.83 1.34
C ASP A 82 22.35 2.32 1.43
N TYR A 83 21.27 1.91 2.08
CA TYR A 83 21.00 0.49 2.36
C TYR A 83 19.51 0.16 2.57
N TRP A 84 19.17 -1.10 2.33
CA TRP A 84 17.91 -1.74 2.73
C TRP A 84 18.17 -2.81 3.78
N TYR A 85 17.18 -3.05 4.64
CA TYR A 85 17.15 -4.24 5.48
C TYR A 85 16.20 -5.27 4.88
N TRP A 86 16.68 -6.49 4.71
CA TRP A 86 15.92 -7.61 4.19
C TRP A 86 15.78 -8.67 5.25
N LEU A 87 14.55 -9.14 5.49
CA LEU A 87 14.32 -10.37 6.22
C LEU A 87 14.33 -11.52 5.21
N TYR A 88 15.28 -12.44 5.39
CA TYR A 88 15.33 -13.71 4.67
C TYR A 88 14.59 -14.77 5.49
N PHE A 89 13.47 -15.26 5.00
CA PHE A 89 12.66 -16.23 5.74
C PHE A 89 13.35 -17.60 5.82
N ASP A 90 13.08 -18.35 6.90
CA ASP A 90 13.57 -19.72 7.05
C ASP A 90 12.84 -20.68 6.10
N GLU A 91 11.56 -20.42 5.85
CA GLU A 91 10.70 -21.10 4.89
C GLU A 91 10.01 -20.04 4.01
N PRO A 92 9.70 -20.31 2.72
CA PRO A 92 9.04 -19.34 1.86
C PRO A 92 7.74 -18.82 2.49
N TYR A 93 7.58 -17.51 2.51
CA TYR A 93 6.38 -16.86 3.05
C TYR A 93 5.40 -16.58 1.91
N THR A 94 4.15 -17.00 2.04
CA THR A 94 3.10 -16.69 1.06
C THR A 94 2.60 -15.28 1.30
N LEU A 95 2.99 -14.36 0.41
CA LEU A 95 2.51 -12.99 0.41
C LEU A 95 1.18 -12.93 -0.34
N GLU A 96 0.06 -12.74 0.38
CA GLU A 96 -1.28 -12.75 -0.21
C GLU A 96 -1.53 -11.56 -1.15
N GLU A 97 -1.07 -10.38 -0.75
CA GLU A 97 -1.22 -9.13 -1.49
C GLU A 97 0.12 -8.63 -2.02
N THR A 98 0.26 -8.67 -3.35
CA THR A 98 1.45 -8.21 -4.07
C THR A 98 1.07 -7.16 -5.11
N ALA A 99 2.03 -6.33 -5.52
CA ALA A 99 1.87 -5.41 -6.65
C ALA A 99 1.53 -6.13 -7.98
N ALA A 100 1.79 -7.44 -8.06
CA ALA A 100 1.43 -8.25 -9.22
C ALA A 100 -0.08 -8.61 -9.25
N GLY A 101 -0.81 -8.39 -8.15
CA GLY A 101 -2.25 -8.64 -8.05
C GLY A 101 -2.63 -10.10 -7.81
N PHE A 102 -1.69 -10.96 -7.40
CA PHE A 102 -1.94 -12.35 -7.00
C PHE A 102 -0.97 -12.80 -5.89
N PRO A 103 -1.36 -13.79 -5.06
CA PRO A 103 -0.50 -14.34 -4.02
C PRO A 103 0.79 -14.96 -4.58
N MET A 104 1.91 -14.75 -3.89
CA MET A 104 3.22 -15.26 -4.31
C MET A 104 4.05 -15.69 -3.11
N ASP A 105 4.74 -16.83 -3.24
CA ASP A 105 5.74 -17.24 -2.25
C ASP A 105 7.03 -16.45 -2.45
N ILE A 106 7.53 -15.87 -1.35
CA ILE A 106 8.73 -15.04 -1.34
C ILE A 106 9.76 -15.58 -0.35
N ASP A 107 11.02 -15.53 -0.74
CA ASP A 107 12.15 -15.92 0.11
C ASP A 107 12.63 -14.78 1.01
N LYS A 108 12.32 -13.53 0.63
CA LYS A 108 12.70 -12.34 1.38
C LYS A 108 11.74 -11.18 1.17
N ILE A 109 11.67 -10.29 2.16
CA ILE A 109 10.92 -9.04 2.10
C ILE A 109 11.70 -7.91 2.78
N GLN A 110 11.53 -6.69 2.31
CA GLN A 110 12.15 -5.52 2.93
C GLN A 110 11.48 -5.25 4.28
N VAL A 111 12.27 -4.83 5.26
CA VAL A 111 11.81 -4.42 6.59
C VAL A 111 12.15 -2.96 6.83
N ASN A 112 11.15 -2.20 7.27
CA ASN A 112 11.33 -0.86 7.80
C ASN A 112 11.51 -0.92 9.32
N PRO A 113 12.36 -0.05 9.90
CA PRO A 113 12.59 -0.01 11.34
C PRO A 113 11.32 0.34 12.12
N PRO A 114 11.25 -0.08 13.39
CA PRO A 114 10.18 0.35 14.29
C PRO A 114 10.10 1.86 14.37
N SER A 115 8.88 2.40 14.43
CA SER A 115 8.61 3.85 14.50
C SER A 115 9.31 4.55 15.67
N ARG A 116 9.66 3.82 16.73
CA ARG A 116 10.35 4.32 17.92
C ARG A 116 11.88 4.18 17.84
N GLU A 117 12.40 3.45 16.87
CA GLU A 117 13.82 3.13 16.74
C GLU A 117 14.54 4.24 15.96
N THR A 118 15.37 5.04 16.64
CA THR A 118 16.09 6.16 16.03
C THR A 118 17.50 5.81 15.58
N GLU A 119 18.08 4.72 16.10
CA GLU A 119 19.44 4.26 15.76
C GLU A 119 19.46 3.26 14.59
N GLY A 120 18.29 2.91 14.03
CA GLY A 120 18.14 1.97 12.92
C GLY A 120 18.24 0.50 13.36
N MET A 121 18.45 -0.40 12.40
CA MET A 121 18.42 -1.86 12.62
C MET A 121 19.79 -2.53 12.53
N ASP A 122 20.88 -1.76 12.55
CA ASP A 122 22.24 -2.25 12.33
C ASP A 122 22.67 -3.32 13.35
N VAL A 123 22.15 -3.26 14.58
CA VAL A 123 22.43 -4.23 15.64
C VAL A 123 21.91 -5.64 15.34
N PHE A 124 20.94 -5.74 14.43
CA PHE A 124 20.30 -6.99 14.02
C PHE A 124 20.89 -7.54 12.71
N ASP A 125 21.86 -6.85 12.09
CA ASP A 125 22.46 -7.30 10.84
C ASP A 125 23.15 -8.67 10.98
N GLY A 126 22.76 -9.61 10.12
CA GLY A 126 23.21 -10.99 10.12
C GLY A 126 22.68 -11.84 11.27
N LYS A 127 21.71 -11.34 12.05
CA LYS A 127 21.10 -12.08 13.16
C LYS A 127 19.82 -12.77 12.71
N HIS A 128 19.55 -13.91 13.34
CA HIS A 128 18.26 -14.55 13.27
C HIS A 128 17.31 -13.81 14.21
N VAL A 129 16.19 -13.31 13.69
CA VAL A 129 15.27 -12.45 14.41
C VAL A 129 13.82 -12.91 14.23
N GLU A 130 13.02 -12.54 15.22
CA GLU A 130 11.57 -12.55 15.16
C GLU A 130 11.09 -11.09 15.12
N ILE A 131 10.28 -10.76 14.12
CA ILE A 131 9.74 -9.42 13.89
C ILE A 131 8.23 -9.47 14.09
N GLN A 132 7.72 -8.63 14.98
CA GLN A 132 6.28 -8.35 15.05
C GLN A 132 6.00 -7.08 14.29
N GLY A 133 5.07 -7.13 13.35
CA GLY A 133 4.79 -6.00 12.47
C GLY A 133 3.63 -6.28 11.54
N ASN A 134 3.46 -5.43 10.53
CA ASN A 134 2.44 -5.60 9.51
C ASN A 134 3.01 -5.37 8.12
N ILE A 135 2.40 -6.01 7.12
CA ILE A 135 2.73 -5.73 5.73
C ILE A 135 2.09 -4.39 5.35
N THR A 136 2.87 -3.55 4.68
CA THR A 136 2.47 -2.24 4.16
C THR A 136 3.12 -1.97 2.81
N TRP A 137 2.87 -0.79 2.25
CA TRP A 137 3.41 -0.35 0.98
C TRP A 137 4.71 0.44 1.18
N GLY A 138 5.75 0.04 0.46
CA GLY A 138 7.03 0.71 0.34
C GLY A 138 7.18 1.45 -0.99
N TYR A 139 8.43 1.69 -1.39
CA TYR A 139 8.74 2.40 -2.62
C TYR A 139 8.28 1.61 -3.86
N ALA A 140 7.77 2.32 -4.87
CA ALA A 140 7.27 1.72 -6.12
C ALA A 140 6.25 0.59 -5.90
N GLU A 141 5.36 0.76 -4.91
CA GLU A 141 4.30 -0.20 -4.58
C GLU A 141 4.83 -1.58 -4.13
N SER A 142 6.09 -1.67 -3.69
CA SER A 142 6.62 -2.91 -3.10
C SER A 142 5.96 -3.20 -1.76
N SER A 143 5.61 -4.46 -1.48
CA SER A 143 5.21 -4.85 -0.12
C SER A 143 6.41 -4.87 0.82
N VAL A 144 6.28 -4.27 2.00
CA VAL A 144 7.35 -4.21 3.03
C VAL A 144 6.76 -4.55 4.40
N ILE A 145 7.58 -5.08 5.30
CA ILE A 145 7.21 -5.23 6.72
C ILE A 145 7.49 -3.91 7.42
N GLN A 146 6.46 -3.29 8.01
CA GLN A 146 6.62 -2.26 9.02
C GLN A 146 6.78 -2.96 10.38
N ALA A 147 8.00 -2.98 10.91
CA ALA A 147 8.24 -3.59 12.22
C ALA A 147 7.66 -2.70 13.32
N GLU A 148 7.14 -3.33 14.38
CA GLU A 148 6.82 -2.71 15.66
C GLU A 148 7.82 -3.16 16.73
N GLU A 149 8.22 -4.43 16.68
CA GLU A 149 9.22 -5.01 17.59
C GLU A 149 10.12 -6.00 16.85
N ILE A 150 11.40 -6.05 17.20
CA ILE A 150 12.39 -6.98 16.66
C ILE A 150 13.15 -7.62 17.82
N VAL A 151 13.17 -8.94 17.87
CA VAL A 151 13.85 -9.73 18.93
C VAL A 151 14.81 -10.71 18.29
N ILE A 152 16.02 -10.85 18.86
CA ILE A 152 17.00 -11.86 18.42
C ILE A 152 16.58 -13.24 18.95
N LYS A 153 16.59 -14.25 18.09
CA LYS A 153 16.38 -15.67 18.46
C LYS A 153 17.70 -16.41 18.69
#